data_AF-A0A9C9N7H7-F1
#
_entry.id   AF-A0A9C9N7H7-F1
#
_cell.length_a   1.000
_cell.length_b   1.000
_cell.length_c   1.000
_cell.angle_alpha   90.00
_cell.angle_beta   90.00
_cell.angle_gamma   90.00
#
_symmetry.space_group_name_H-M   'P 1'
#
loop_
_entity.id
_entity.type
_entity.pdbx_description
1 polymer ?
#
loop_
_entity_poly.entity_id
_entity_poly.type
_entity_poly.pdbx_seq_one_letter_code
_entity_poly.pdbx_strand_id
1 'polypeptide(L)' 'MSTDEHPIVYPYIPNSVPAVKQQMLADVGAASADEFYADVPEPLRLRDTLQLPEP' A
#
# COMPACT_ATOMS: atom_id res chain seq x y z
N MET A 1 6.28 -22.88 3.26
CA MET A 1 7.54 -22.11 3.20
C MET A 1 7.17 -20.69 3.56
N SER A 2 7.33 -20.32 4.82
CA SER A 2 7.01 -18.96 5.27
C SER A 2 8.13 -18.04 4.83
N THR A 3 7.88 -17.22 3.82
CA THR A 3 8.79 -16.13 3.45
C THR A 3 8.67 -15.08 4.55
N ASP A 4 9.72 -14.93 5.34
CA ASP A 4 9.84 -13.86 6.33
C ASP A 4 10.06 -12.55 5.55
N GLU A 5 8.96 -11.96 5.08
CA GLU A 5 8.98 -10.70 4.33
C GLU A 5 9.21 -9.55 5.30
N HIS A 6 10.48 -9.23 5.54
CA HIS A 6 10.83 -7.98 6.18
C HIS A 6 10.41 -6.80 5.29
N PRO A 7 9.53 -5.91 5.76
CA PRO A 7 9.03 -4.80 4.96
C PRO A 7 10.15 -3.81 4.64
N ILE A 8 10.34 -3.53 3.36
CA ILE A 8 11.30 -2.53 2.89
C ILE A 8 10.82 -1.14 3.32
N VAL A 9 11.68 -0.41 4.01
CA VAL A 9 11.41 0.97 4.43
C VAL A 9 12.03 1.94 3.42
N TYR A 10 11.20 2.81 2.85
CA TYR A 10 11.64 3.83 1.91
C TYR A 10 11.75 5.19 2.61
N PRO A 11 12.85 5.95 2.42
CA PRO A 11 13.05 7.24 3.09
C PRO A 11 11.94 8.28 2.84
N TYR A 12 11.25 8.19 1.70
CA TYR A 12 10.24 9.16 1.27
C TYR A 12 8.80 8.64 1.37
N ILE A 13 8.58 7.44 1.91
CA ILE A 13 7.25 6.84 2.07
C ILE A 13 7.05 6.54 3.56
N PRO A 14 6.53 7.47 4.37
CA PRO A 14 6.43 7.29 5.82
C PRO A 14 5.64 6.04 6.25
N ASN A 15 4.59 5.68 5.49
CA ASN A 15 3.77 4.49 5.73
C ASN A 15 4.40 3.19 5.16
N SER A 16 5.66 3.21 4.71
CA SER A 16 6.41 1.96 4.49
C SER A 16 6.90 1.35 5.82
N VAL A 17 7.00 2.15 6.88
CA VAL A 17 7.27 1.64 8.23
C VAL A 17 5.99 0.97 8.76
N PRO A 18 6.00 -0.33 9.10
CA PRO A 18 4.78 -1.07 9.44
C PRO A 18 4.01 -0.46 10.61
N ALA A 19 4.70 -0.07 11.68
CA ALA A 19 4.07 0.53 12.85
C ALA A 19 3.37 1.86 12.50
N VAL A 20 3.98 2.68 11.63
CA VAL A 20 3.39 3.94 11.17
C VAL A 20 2.17 3.67 10.30
N LYS A 21 2.24 2.70 9.37
CA LYS A 21 1.09 2.30 8.55
C LYS A 21 -0.10 1.84 9.40
N GLN A 22 0.15 1.01 10.41
CA GLN A 22 -0.90 0.51 11.31
C GLN A 22 -1.53 1.64 12.13
N GLN A 23 -0.72 2.56 12.67
CA GLN A 23 -1.25 3.73 13.39
C GLN A 23 -2.11 4.60 12.47
N MET A 24 -1.61 4.92 11.27
CA MET A 24 -2.35 5.74 10.31
C MET A 24 -3.68 5.10 9.89
N LEU A 25 -3.71 3.78 9.67
CA LEU A 25 -4.93 3.04 9.34
C LEU A 25 -5.94 3.05 10.49
N ALA A 26 -5.47 2.87 11.74
CA ALA A 26 -6.32 2.94 12.92
C ALA A 26 -6.92 4.34 13.12
N ASP A 27 -6.13 5.40 12.93
CA ASP A 27 -6.57 6.78 13.10
C ASP A 27 -7.70 7.17 12.14
N VAL A 28 -7.71 6.59 10.93
CA VAL A 28 -8.74 6.83 9.91
C VAL A 28 -9.82 5.75 9.87
N GLY A 29 -9.72 4.71 10.72
CA GLY A 29 -10.69 3.63 10.82
C GLY A 29 -10.74 2.70 9.59
N ALA A 30 -9.65 2.56 8.84
CA ALA A 30 -9.56 1.70 7.67
C ALA A 30 -8.81 0.39 7.97
N ALA A 31 -9.20 -0.73 7.37
CA ALA A 31 -8.48 -2.00 7.56
C ALA A 31 -7.28 -2.13 6.62
N SER A 32 -7.29 -1.42 5.49
CA SER A 32 -6.18 -1.43 4.52
C SER A 32 -6.16 -0.16 3.68
N ALA A 33 -5.02 0.10 3.04
CA ALA A 33 -4.92 1.19 2.07
C ALA A 33 -5.80 0.94 0.82
N ASP A 34 -6.08 -0.33 0.51
CA ASP A 34 -6.85 -0.72 -0.68
C ASP A 34 -8.32 -0.29 -0.59
N GLU A 35 -8.86 -0.15 0.63
CA GLU A 35 -10.21 0.36 0.85
C GLU A 35 -10.41 1.75 0.26
N PHE A 36 -9.38 2.60 0.29
CA PHE A 36 -9.45 3.95 -0.28
C PHE A 36 -9.54 3.95 -1.80
N TYR A 37 -9.11 2.88 -2.48
CA TYR A 37 -9.29 2.78 -3.93
C TYR A 37 -10.76 2.60 -4.32
N ALA A 38 -11.66 2.27 -3.38
CA ALA A 38 -13.10 2.21 -3.62
C ALA A 38 -13.67 3.49 -4.25
N ASP A 39 -13.08 4.65 -3.92
CA ASP A 39 -13.50 5.97 -4.41
C ASP A 39 -13.19 6.22 -5.90
N VAL A 40 -12.25 5.45 -6.48
CA VAL A 40 -11.94 5.53 -7.91
C VAL A 40 -12.95 4.67 -8.68
N PRO A 41 -13.68 5.19 -9.68
CA PRO A 41 -14.60 4.37 -10.48
C PRO A 41 -13.92 3.15 -11.09
N GLU A 42 -14.58 1.98 -11.00
CA GLU A 42 -14.10 0.68 -11.48
C GLU A 42 -13.50 0.73 -12.90
N PRO A 43 -14.13 1.39 -13.90
CA PRO A 43 -13.62 1.42 -15.27
C PRO A 43 -12.35 2.26 -15.45
N LEU A 44 -12.01 3.10 -14.47
CA LEU A 44 -10.83 3.95 -14.48
C LEU A 44 -9.61 3.30 -13.79
N ARG A 45 -9.80 2.19 -13.07
CA ARG A 45 -8.72 1.52 -12.36
C ARG A 45 -7.93 0.64 -13.31
N LEU A 46 -6.60 0.80 -13.30
CA LEU A 46 -5.68 -0.12 -13.97
C LEU A 46 -5.78 -1.51 -13.32
N ARG A 47 -5.92 -2.56 -14.14
CA ARG A 47 -6.05 -3.97 -13.69
C ARG A 47 -4.77 -4.78 -13.81
N ASP A 48 -3.79 -4.23 -14.52
CA ASP A 48 -2.49 -4.83 -14.74
C ASP A 48 -1.40 -4.05 -13.99
N THR A 49 -0.18 -4.59 -13.99
CA THR A 49 0.98 -3.90 -13.44
C THR A 49 1.40 -2.74 -14.33
N LEU A 50 2.09 -1.76 -13.73
CA LEU A 50 2.73 -0.69 -14.51
C LEU A 50 3.86 -1.29 -15.37
N GLN A 51 3.94 -0.84 -16.62
CA GLN A 51 5.04 -1.19 -17.53
C GLN A 51 6.21 -0.22 -17.29
N LEU A 52 7.01 -0.50 -16.25
CA LEU A 52 8.15 0.31 -15.86
C LEU A 52 9.47 -0.40 -16.21
N PRO A 53 10.57 0.33 -16.46
CA PRO A 53 11.90 -0.26 -16.48
C PRO A 53 12.29 -0.79 -15.10
N GLU A 54 13.35 -1.60 -15.05
CA GLU A 54 13.91 -2.09 -13.78
C GLU A 54 14.33 -0.91 -12.87
N PRO A 55 14.14 -1.03 -11.54
CA PRO A 55 14.46 0.01 -10.56
C PRO A 55 15.94 0.42 -10.49
#